data_AF-A0A084B1X6-F1
#
_entry.id   AF-A0A084B1X6-F1
#
_cell.length_a   1.000
_cell.length_b   1.000
_cell.length_c   1.000
_cell.angle_alpha   90.00
_cell.angle_beta   90.00
_cell.angle_gamma   90.00
#
_symmetry.space_group_name_H-M   'P 1'
#
loop_
_entity.id
_entity.type
_entity.pdbx_description
1 polymer ?
#
loop_
_entity_poly.entity_id
_entity_poly.type
_entity_poly.pdbx_seq_one_letter_code
_entity_poly.pdbx_strand_id
1 'polypeptide(L)'
;ELYAQSLRRTLAKLSWDNLAGCYPTVARRAEPVLRQVQAQMVEKLGDKCEKEFDNIMAARQVVPKLNDLESLVSEAAQRRAESSPSSPPTPPHLLPPSTILAAHRAPSLAAHQSQLNARLQTTQSRNAALFDEVRRQREEIDLLLAQLEAAVDDVKAANQALGTVVPQIAAEARQSHVHMAEAASRD
;
A
#
# COMPACT_ATOMS: atom_id res chain seq x y z
N GLU A 1 34.96 13.53 8.29
CA GLU A 1 36.14 13.52 9.20
C GLU A 1 37.49 13.65 8.50
N LEU A 2 37.77 12.85 7.46
CA LEU A 2 39.06 12.87 6.74
C LEU A 2 39.47 14.28 6.26
N TYR A 3 38.51 15.04 5.72
CA TYR A 3 38.75 16.41 5.27
C TYR A 3 39.25 17.33 6.39
N ALA A 4 38.52 17.42 7.51
CA ALA A 4 38.90 18.27 8.64
C ALA A 4 40.29 17.90 9.20
N GLN A 5 40.62 16.61 9.24
CA GLN A 5 41.95 16.15 9.64
C GLN A 5 43.04 16.58 8.63
N SER A 6 42.76 16.48 7.34
CA SER A 6 43.69 16.92 6.29
C SER A 6 43.92 18.44 6.31
N LEU A 7 42.86 19.23 6.54
CA LEU A 7 42.95 20.69 6.68
C LEU A 7 43.80 21.06 7.89
N ARG A 8 43.53 20.46 9.06
CA ARG A 8 44.32 20.68 10.29
C ARG A 8 45.79 20.33 10.08
N ARG A 9 46.09 19.21 9.41
CA ARG A 9 47.48 18.81 9.12
C ARG A 9 48.18 19.79 8.16
N THR A 10 47.44 20.34 7.21
CA THR A 10 47.95 21.35 6.26
C THR A 10 48.22 22.68 6.98
N LEU A 11 47.29 23.14 7.80
CA LEU A 11 47.45 24.35 8.62
C LEU A 11 48.57 24.20 9.66
N ALA A 12 48.79 23.00 10.21
CA ALA A 12 49.90 22.73 11.12
C ALA A 12 51.29 22.91 10.47
N LYS A 13 51.39 22.87 9.13
CA LYS A 13 52.64 23.20 8.42
C LYS A 13 52.96 24.69 8.42
N LEU A 14 51.98 25.56 8.64
CA LEU A 14 52.19 26.99 8.92
C LEU A 14 52.57 27.21 10.40
N SER A 15 53.46 26.37 10.93
CA SER A 15 54.00 26.55 12.28
C SER A 15 54.89 27.78 12.36
N TRP A 16 55.09 28.28 13.59
CA TRP A 16 55.92 29.45 13.83
C TRP A 16 57.36 29.25 13.34
N ASP A 17 57.93 28.06 13.58
CA ASP A 17 59.30 27.74 13.19
C ASP A 17 59.49 27.80 11.67
N ASN A 18 58.51 27.30 10.90
CA ASN A 18 58.54 27.35 9.45
C ASN A 18 58.41 28.79 8.93
N LEU A 19 57.51 29.58 9.53
CA LEU A 19 57.28 30.96 9.09
C LEU A 19 58.43 31.90 9.48
N ALA A 20 58.96 31.77 10.69
CA ALA A 20 60.10 32.54 11.18
C ALA A 20 61.38 32.22 10.40
N GLY A 21 61.57 30.95 10.00
CA GLY A 21 62.67 30.53 9.13
C GLY A 21 62.64 31.18 7.75
N CYS A 22 61.44 31.40 7.17
CA CYS A 22 61.28 32.09 5.89
C CYS A 22 61.41 33.63 5.98
N TYR A 23 61.13 34.22 7.16
CA TYR A 23 61.16 35.68 7.37
C TYR A 23 62.05 36.10 8.56
N PRO A 24 63.36 35.78 8.53
CA PRO A 24 64.25 35.93 9.70
C PRO A 24 64.45 37.38 10.14
N THR A 25 64.47 38.33 9.20
CA THR A 25 64.66 39.76 9.50
C THR A 25 63.44 40.36 10.21
N VAL A 26 62.23 39.96 9.82
CA VAL A 26 60.97 40.42 10.43
C VAL A 26 60.74 39.72 11.76
N ALA A 27 61.05 38.42 11.85
CA ALA A 27 60.97 37.67 13.10
C ALA A 27 61.84 38.30 14.20
N ARG A 28 63.03 38.85 13.87
CA ARG A 28 63.90 39.52 14.86
C ARG A 28 63.45 40.94 15.24
N ARG A 29 62.86 41.69 14.30
CA ARG A 29 62.54 43.12 14.48
C ARG A 29 61.10 43.37 14.92
N ALA A 30 60.18 42.48 14.58
CA ALA A 30 58.74 42.63 14.76
C ALA A 30 58.05 41.25 14.94
N GLU A 31 58.58 40.42 15.85
CA GLU A 31 57.98 39.14 16.25
C GLU A 31 56.47 39.20 16.54
N PRO A 32 55.95 40.15 17.35
CA PRO A 32 54.53 40.17 17.69
C PRO A 32 53.64 40.39 16.46
N VAL A 33 54.09 41.21 15.50
CA VAL A 33 53.36 41.45 14.25
C VAL A 33 53.34 40.20 13.38
N LEU A 34 54.46 39.51 13.24
CA LEU A 34 54.54 38.30 12.43
C LEU A 34 53.72 37.14 13.04
N ARG A 35 53.71 37.00 14.37
CA ARG A 35 52.85 36.03 15.07
C ARG A 35 51.37 36.34 14.86
N GLN A 36 50.99 37.61 14.88
CA GLN A 36 49.61 38.02 14.61
C GLN A 36 49.22 37.68 13.16
N VAL A 37 50.08 37.94 12.19
CA VAL A 37 49.83 37.57 10.77
C VAL A 37 49.71 36.06 10.60
N GLN A 38 50.58 35.27 11.23
CA GLN A 38 50.49 33.82 11.22
C GLN A 38 49.15 33.34 11.77
N ALA A 39 48.76 33.82 12.95
CA ALA A 39 47.51 33.43 13.60
C ALA A 39 46.29 33.79 12.73
N GLN A 40 46.27 35.02 12.20
CA GLN A 40 45.21 35.46 11.28
C GLN A 40 45.16 34.65 10.00
N MET A 41 46.31 34.28 9.44
CA MET A 41 46.38 33.47 8.21
C MET A 41 45.83 32.06 8.45
N VAL A 42 46.22 31.41 9.56
CA VAL A 42 45.72 30.08 9.92
C VAL A 42 44.22 30.10 10.18
N GLU A 43 43.74 31.10 10.94
CA GLU A 43 42.32 31.27 11.25
C GLU A 43 41.49 31.52 9.98
N LYS A 44 41.85 32.53 9.19
CA LYS A 44 41.07 32.90 8.00
C LYS A 44 41.11 31.85 6.90
N LEU A 45 42.24 31.18 6.71
CA LEU A 45 42.32 30.08 5.76
C LEU A 45 41.51 28.88 6.25
N GLY A 46 41.55 28.57 7.54
CA GLY A 46 40.72 27.53 8.15
C GLY A 46 39.24 27.80 7.94
N ASP A 47 38.75 28.96 8.40
CA ASP A 47 37.34 29.36 8.29
C ASP A 47 36.85 29.36 6.84
N LYS A 48 37.66 29.87 5.91
CA LYS A 48 37.27 29.93 4.50
C LYS A 48 37.22 28.54 3.90
N CYS A 49 38.21 27.68 4.19
CA CYS A 49 38.20 26.31 3.73
C CYS A 49 36.98 25.56 4.26
N GLU A 50 36.68 25.63 5.56
CA GLU A 50 35.53 24.94 6.15
C GLU A 50 34.21 25.37 5.48
N LYS A 51 33.99 26.68 5.33
CA LYS A 51 32.80 27.22 4.65
C LYS A 51 32.66 26.76 3.20
N GLU A 52 33.75 26.78 2.43
CA GLU A 52 33.71 26.32 1.04
C GLU A 52 33.42 24.82 0.94
N PHE A 53 33.95 24.01 1.88
CA PHE A 53 33.66 22.59 1.89
C PHE A 53 32.22 22.31 2.28
N ASP A 54 31.66 23.02 3.25
CA ASP A 54 30.24 22.93 3.58
C ASP A 54 29.36 23.31 2.38
N ASN A 55 29.72 24.37 1.66
CA ASN A 55 29.04 24.78 0.43
C ASN A 55 29.10 23.67 -0.64
N ILE A 56 30.27 23.05 -0.84
CA ILE A 56 30.43 21.95 -1.81
C ILE A 56 29.60 20.74 -1.39
N MET A 57 29.60 20.39 -0.10
CA MET A 57 28.83 19.27 0.44
C MET A 57 27.34 19.46 0.22
N ALA A 58 26.83 20.68 0.45
CA ALA A 58 25.44 21.05 0.19
C ALA A 58 25.12 21.06 -1.30
N ALA A 59 25.92 21.76 -2.12
CA ALA A 59 25.67 21.93 -3.56
C ALA A 59 25.69 20.61 -4.32
N ARG A 60 26.57 19.68 -3.93
CA ARG A 60 26.66 18.35 -4.56
C ARG A 60 25.76 17.30 -3.92
N GLN A 61 25.10 17.66 -2.81
CA GLN A 61 24.27 16.76 -2.00
C GLN A 61 25.03 15.49 -1.63
N VAL A 62 26.24 15.66 -1.08
CA VAL A 62 27.15 14.54 -0.81
C VAL A 62 26.58 13.59 0.24
N VAL A 63 26.06 14.15 1.35
CA VAL A 63 25.50 13.36 2.45
C VAL A 63 24.36 12.44 2.00
N PRO A 64 23.27 12.93 1.36
CA PRO A 64 22.19 12.04 0.94
C PRO A 64 22.68 11.01 -0.08
N LYS A 65 23.55 11.38 -1.02
CA LYS A 65 24.08 10.43 -2.01
C LYS A 65 24.93 9.32 -1.39
N LEU A 66 25.68 9.62 -0.32
CA LEU A 66 26.43 8.59 0.41
C LEU A 66 25.50 7.69 1.21
N ASN A 67 24.45 8.25 1.82
CA ASN A 67 23.44 7.45 2.51
C ASN A 67 22.68 6.53 1.53
N ASP A 68 22.34 7.03 0.35
CA ASP A 68 21.72 6.25 -0.73
C ASP A 68 22.68 5.14 -1.20
N LEU A 69 23.97 5.44 -1.33
CA LEU A 69 24.98 4.45 -1.68
C LEU A 69 25.10 3.35 -0.61
N GLU A 70 25.14 3.71 0.68
CA GLU A 70 25.16 2.74 1.78
C GLU A 70 23.92 1.83 1.76
N SER A 71 22.74 2.42 1.52
CA SER A 71 21.49 1.68 1.37
C SER A 71 21.56 0.68 0.21
N LEU A 72 22.05 1.12 -0.96
CA LEU A 72 22.23 0.27 -2.15
C LEU A 72 23.25 -0.85 -1.92
N VAL A 73 24.35 -0.57 -1.21
CA VAL A 73 25.37 -1.58 -0.88
C VAL A 73 24.80 -2.63 0.06
N SER A 74 24.02 -2.22 1.06
CA SER A 74 23.33 -3.11 1.99
C SER A 74 22.34 -4.02 1.26
N GLU A 75 21.46 -3.45 0.42
CA GLU A 75 20.52 -4.22 -0.40
C GLU A 75 21.24 -5.22 -1.32
N ALA A 76 22.33 -4.78 -1.96
CA ALA A 76 23.11 -5.63 -2.84
C ALA A 76 23.85 -6.75 -2.08
N ALA A 77 24.24 -6.53 -0.83
CA ALA A 77 24.82 -7.56 0.03
C ALA A 77 23.74 -8.60 0.42
N GLN A 78 22.54 -8.14 0.77
CA GLN A 78 21.41 -9.02 1.08
C GLN A 78 21.01 -9.89 -0.11
N ARG A 79 20.82 -9.30 -1.30
CA ARG A 79 20.50 -10.05 -2.53
C ARG A 79 21.57 -11.09 -2.88
N ARG A 80 22.84 -10.77 -2.63
CA ARG A 80 23.95 -11.72 -2.83
C ARG A 80 23.91 -12.89 -1.86
N ALA A 81 23.54 -12.65 -0.60
CA ALA A 81 23.39 -13.70 0.41
C ALA A 81 22.20 -14.63 0.11
N GLU A 82 21.11 -14.07 -0.43
CA GLU A 82 19.91 -14.83 -0.83
C GLU A 82 20.09 -15.57 -2.17
N SER A 83 20.99 -15.10 -3.03
CA SER A 83 21.30 -15.74 -4.32
C SER A 83 22.37 -16.84 -4.19
N SER A 84 22.21 -17.94 -4.93
CA SER A 84 23.31 -18.91 -5.14
C SER A 84 24.54 -18.24 -5.77
N PRO A 85 25.76 -18.76 -5.53
CA PRO A 85 27.01 -18.17 -6.04
C PRO A 85 27.05 -18.26 -7.56
N SER A 86 26.48 -17.25 -8.21
CA SER A 86 26.44 -17.09 -9.66
C SER A 86 27.59 -16.20 -10.12
N SER A 87 27.87 -16.29 -11.41
CA SER A 87 28.81 -15.47 -12.18
C SER A 87 28.79 -13.99 -11.75
N PRO A 88 29.93 -13.28 -11.77
CA PRO A 88 30.00 -11.86 -11.43
C PRO A 88 28.93 -11.04 -12.18
N PRO A 89 28.32 -10.05 -11.52
CA PRO A 89 27.27 -9.24 -12.12
C PRO A 89 27.81 -8.54 -13.36
N THR A 90 27.07 -8.64 -14.47
CA THR A 90 27.40 -7.93 -15.70
C THR A 90 27.28 -6.43 -15.46
N PRO A 91 28.30 -5.63 -15.77
CA PRO A 91 28.24 -4.21 -15.51
C PRO A 91 27.23 -3.52 -16.44
N PRO A 92 26.59 -2.42 -15.98
CA PRO A 92 25.49 -1.76 -16.69
C PRO A 92 25.84 -1.24 -18.09
N HIS A 93 27.12 -0.95 -18.36
CA HIS A 93 27.57 -0.48 -19.68
C HIS A 93 27.67 -1.60 -20.73
N LEU A 94 27.66 -2.87 -20.32
CA LEU A 94 27.63 -4.03 -21.22
C LEU A 94 26.19 -4.56 -21.41
N LEU A 95 25.23 -4.04 -20.67
CA LEU A 95 23.84 -4.47 -20.75
C LEU A 95 23.15 -3.83 -21.97
N PRO A 96 22.43 -4.61 -22.79
CA PRO A 96 21.70 -4.05 -23.92
C PRO A 96 20.55 -3.17 -23.43
N PRO A 97 20.16 -2.12 -24.19
CA PRO A 97 19.13 -1.16 -23.78
C PRO A 97 17.78 -1.80 -23.45
N SER A 98 17.40 -2.86 -24.18
CA SER A 98 16.16 -3.60 -23.94
C SER A 98 16.11 -4.22 -22.55
N THR A 99 17.23 -4.76 -22.06
CA THR A 99 17.33 -5.36 -20.73
C THR A 99 17.22 -4.29 -19.64
N ILE A 100 17.85 -3.13 -19.83
CA ILE A 100 17.76 -2.01 -18.87
C ILE A 100 16.30 -1.53 -18.76
N LEU A 101 15.65 -1.35 -19.92
CA LEU A 101 14.26 -0.92 -19.97
C LEU A 101 13.30 -1.96 -19.40
N ALA A 102 13.52 -3.25 -19.66
CA ALA A 102 12.74 -4.33 -19.07
C ALA A 102 12.92 -4.39 -17.55
N ALA A 103 14.16 -4.30 -17.06
CA ALA A 103 14.47 -4.29 -15.63
C ALA A 103 13.84 -3.10 -14.90
N HIS A 104 13.83 -1.91 -15.51
CA HIS A 104 13.16 -0.74 -14.95
C HIS A 104 11.64 -0.89 -14.92
N ARG A 105 11.04 -1.52 -15.93
CA ARG A 105 9.58 -1.73 -16.00
C ARG A 105 9.10 -2.84 -15.07
N ALA A 106 9.93 -3.85 -14.81
CA ALA A 106 9.54 -5.04 -14.06
C ALA A 106 8.91 -4.75 -12.68
N PRO A 107 9.47 -3.88 -11.81
CA PRO A 107 8.84 -3.56 -10.52
C PRO A 107 7.44 -2.95 -10.66
N SER A 108 7.27 -2.00 -11.59
CA SER A 108 5.98 -1.35 -11.83
C SER A 108 4.94 -2.34 -12.37
N LEU A 109 5.35 -3.21 -13.31
CA LEU A 109 4.48 -4.23 -13.89
C LEU A 109 4.05 -5.25 -12.83
N ALA A 110 4.98 -5.70 -11.98
CA ALA A 110 4.71 -6.63 -10.89
C ALA A 110 3.69 -6.06 -9.89
N ALA A 111 3.82 -4.77 -9.54
CA ALA A 111 2.86 -4.09 -8.66
C ALA A 111 1.46 -3.99 -9.30
N HIS A 112 1.36 -3.66 -10.59
CA HIS A 112 0.08 -3.63 -11.28
C HIS A 112 -0.54 -5.03 -11.45
N GLN A 113 0.28 -6.03 -11.75
CA GLN A 113 -0.16 -7.42 -11.88
C GLN A 113 -0.72 -7.95 -10.55
N SER A 114 -0.04 -7.69 -9.42
CA SER A 114 -0.54 -8.11 -8.11
C SER A 114 -1.86 -7.44 -7.75
N GLN A 115 -2.01 -6.15 -8.05
CA GLN A 115 -3.27 -5.42 -7.86
C GLN A 115 -4.42 -5.98 -8.70
N LEU A 116 -4.17 -6.28 -9.98
CA LEU A 116 -5.18 -6.85 -10.87
C LEU A 116 -5.58 -8.27 -10.43
N ASN A 117 -4.62 -9.09 -10.03
CA ASN A 117 -4.88 -10.43 -9.50
C ASN A 117 -5.75 -10.37 -8.25
N ALA A 118 -5.47 -9.46 -7.31
CA ALA A 118 -6.28 -9.28 -6.11
C ALA A 118 -7.73 -8.84 -6.44
N ARG A 119 -7.89 -7.93 -7.42
CA ARG A 119 -9.23 -7.51 -7.89
C ARG A 119 -9.98 -8.65 -8.57
N LEU A 120 -9.29 -9.43 -9.41
CA LEU A 120 -9.86 -10.59 -10.09
C LEU A 120 -10.35 -11.61 -9.07
N GLN A 121 -9.51 -11.96 -8.08
CA GLN A 121 -9.86 -12.91 -7.03
C GLN A 121 -11.05 -12.43 -6.20
N THR A 122 -11.08 -11.13 -5.83
CA THR A 122 -12.21 -10.53 -5.11
C THR A 122 -13.50 -10.57 -5.93
N THR A 123 -13.41 -10.35 -7.24
CA THR A 123 -14.59 -10.36 -8.12
C THR A 123 -15.10 -11.78 -8.31
N GLN A 124 -14.20 -12.75 -8.49
CA GLN A 124 -14.55 -14.16 -8.60
C GLN A 124 -15.22 -14.69 -7.33
N SER A 125 -14.70 -14.35 -6.14
CA SER A 125 -15.32 -14.76 -4.87
C SER A 125 -16.71 -14.14 -4.68
N ARG A 126 -16.89 -12.86 -5.03
CA ARG A 126 -18.21 -12.21 -5.00
C ARG A 126 -19.19 -12.85 -5.98
N ASN A 127 -18.75 -13.16 -7.19
CA ASN A 127 -19.59 -13.80 -8.19
C ASN A 127 -20.02 -15.20 -7.76
N ALA A 128 -19.12 -15.97 -7.13
CA ALA A 128 -19.46 -17.28 -6.57
C ALA A 128 -20.54 -17.16 -5.48
N ALA A 129 -20.36 -16.24 -4.52
CA ALA A 129 -21.35 -16.02 -3.47
C ALA A 129 -22.72 -15.55 -4.00
N LEU A 130 -22.73 -14.65 -4.99
CA LEU A 130 -23.96 -14.20 -5.64
C LEU A 130 -24.65 -15.34 -6.40
N PHE A 131 -23.89 -16.21 -7.06
CA PHE A 131 -24.43 -17.35 -7.77
C PHE A 131 -25.10 -18.34 -6.81
N ASP A 132 -24.45 -18.64 -5.68
CA ASP A 132 -25.00 -19.52 -4.65
C ASP A 132 -26.29 -18.94 -4.06
N GLU A 133 -26.33 -17.63 -3.79
CA GLU A 133 -27.54 -16.97 -3.30
C GLU A 133 -28.68 -17.00 -4.34
N VAL A 134 -28.40 -16.74 -5.62
CA VAL A 134 -29.41 -16.85 -6.68
C VAL A 134 -29.95 -18.27 -6.79
N ARG A 135 -29.10 -19.29 -6.63
CA ARG A 135 -29.55 -20.69 -6.62
C ARG A 135 -30.47 -20.98 -5.44
N ARG A 136 -30.09 -20.56 -4.23
CA ARG A 136 -30.90 -20.72 -3.02
C ARG A 136 -32.26 -20.03 -3.18
N GLN A 137 -32.29 -18.82 -3.72
CA GLN A 137 -33.52 -18.08 -3.98
C GLN A 137 -34.43 -18.78 -4.99
N ARG A 138 -33.86 -19.40 -6.03
CA ARG A 138 -34.65 -20.17 -7.01
C ARG A 138 -35.30 -21.40 -6.38
N GLU A 139 -34.53 -22.15 -5.59
CA GLU A 139 -35.05 -23.32 -4.86
C GLU A 139 -36.15 -22.90 -3.85
N GLU A 140 -35.99 -21.77 -3.17
CA GLU A 140 -36.99 -21.20 -2.27
C GLU A 140 -38.27 -20.78 -3.02
N ILE A 141 -38.14 -20.16 -4.20
CA ILE A 141 -39.29 -19.80 -5.05
C ILE A 141 -40.06 -21.05 -5.48
N ASP A 142 -39.35 -22.10 -5.93
CA ASP A 142 -40.00 -23.35 -6.37
C ASP A 142 -40.79 -24.00 -5.21
N LEU A 143 -40.25 -23.98 -3.99
CA LEU A 143 -40.94 -24.48 -2.80
C LEU A 143 -42.18 -23.65 -2.46
N LEU A 144 -42.06 -22.32 -2.48
CA LEU A 144 -43.18 -21.43 -2.19
C LEU A 144 -44.30 -21.55 -3.23
N LEU A 145 -43.94 -21.72 -4.51
CA LEU A 145 -44.91 -21.97 -5.58
C LEU A 145 -45.65 -23.30 -5.36
N ALA A 146 -44.94 -24.37 -5.03
CA ALA A 146 -45.57 -25.67 -4.74
C ALA A 146 -46.52 -25.60 -3.53
N GLN A 147 -46.14 -24.86 -2.47
CA GLN A 147 -47.01 -24.64 -1.31
C GLN A 147 -48.26 -23.82 -1.67
N LEU A 148 -48.12 -22.79 -2.51
CA LEU A 148 -49.23 -21.97 -2.97
C LEU A 148 -50.20 -22.79 -3.84
N GLU A 149 -49.67 -23.62 -4.75
CA GLU A 149 -50.48 -24.52 -5.58
C GLU A 149 -51.29 -25.49 -4.71
N ALA A 150 -50.65 -26.12 -3.71
CA ALA A 150 -51.34 -27.00 -2.77
C ALA A 150 -52.44 -26.26 -1.99
N ALA A 151 -52.17 -25.06 -1.46
CA ALA A 151 -53.16 -24.28 -0.74
C ALA A 151 -54.34 -23.85 -1.63
N VAL A 152 -54.08 -23.51 -2.90
CA VAL A 152 -55.12 -23.20 -3.88
C VAL A 152 -55.99 -24.42 -4.15
N ASP A 153 -55.41 -25.61 -4.27
CA ASP A 153 -56.15 -26.84 -4.48
C ASP A 153 -56.95 -27.25 -3.23
N ASP A 154 -56.42 -27.03 -2.02
CA ASP A 154 -57.15 -27.21 -0.77
C ASP A 154 -58.37 -26.28 -0.68
N VAL A 155 -58.23 -24.99 -1.05
CA VAL A 155 -59.34 -24.04 -1.09
C VAL A 155 -60.38 -24.45 -2.13
N LYS A 156 -59.96 -24.93 -3.31
CA LYS A 156 -60.88 -25.48 -4.32
C LYS A 156 -61.63 -26.70 -3.78
N ALA A 157 -60.94 -27.63 -3.12
CA ALA A 157 -61.55 -28.81 -2.52
C ALA A 157 -62.55 -28.43 -1.41
N ALA A 158 -62.18 -27.49 -0.54
CA ALA A 158 -63.08 -26.96 0.49
C ALA A 158 -64.33 -26.30 -0.12
N ASN A 159 -64.16 -25.49 -1.17
CA ASN A 159 -65.29 -24.89 -1.89
C ASN A 159 -66.20 -25.94 -2.56
N GLN A 160 -65.63 -26.99 -3.14
CA GLN A 160 -66.41 -28.10 -3.71
C GLN A 160 -67.18 -28.86 -2.62
N ALA A 161 -66.56 -29.13 -1.48
CA ALA A 161 -67.21 -29.76 -0.33
C ALA A 161 -68.34 -28.88 0.25
N LEU A 162 -68.13 -27.57 0.38
CA LEU A 162 -69.20 -26.65 0.79
C LEU A 162 -70.32 -26.62 -0.24
N GLY A 163 -70.01 -26.66 -1.54
CA GLY A 163 -71.02 -26.67 -2.61
C GLY A 163 -72.04 -27.81 -2.50
N THR A 164 -71.66 -28.97 -1.94
CA THR A 164 -72.59 -30.11 -1.75
C THR A 164 -73.46 -29.95 -0.50
N VAL A 165 -72.92 -29.30 0.54
CA VAL A 165 -73.59 -29.12 1.85
C VAL A 165 -74.49 -27.88 1.87
N VAL A 166 -74.11 -26.82 1.13
CA VAL A 166 -74.89 -25.56 1.01
C VAL A 166 -76.36 -25.78 0.62
N PRO A 167 -76.73 -26.60 -0.38
CA PRO A 167 -78.14 -26.82 -0.72
C PRO A 167 -78.89 -27.59 0.37
N GLN A 168 -78.22 -28.46 1.13
CA GLN A 168 -78.81 -29.20 2.25
C GLN A 168 -79.07 -28.26 3.44
N ILE A 169 -78.10 -27.43 3.82
CA ILE A 169 -78.27 -26.40 4.86
C ILE A 169 -79.34 -25.39 4.43
N ALA A 170 -79.36 -24.98 3.15
CA ALA A 170 -80.40 -24.09 2.64
C ALA A 170 -81.80 -24.74 2.65
N ALA A 171 -81.90 -26.06 2.52
CA ALA A 171 -83.17 -26.79 2.66
C ALA A 171 -83.58 -26.91 4.14
N GLU A 172 -82.66 -27.27 5.04
CA GLU A 172 -82.89 -27.33 6.49
C GLU A 172 -83.26 -25.96 7.07
N ALA A 173 -82.58 -24.88 6.66
CA ALA A 173 -82.91 -23.52 7.05
C ALA A 173 -84.29 -23.08 6.56
N ARG A 174 -84.72 -23.51 5.36
CA ARG A 174 -86.08 -23.27 4.87
C ARG A 174 -87.12 -24.06 5.66
N GLN A 175 -86.83 -25.31 6.01
CA GLN A 175 -87.73 -26.15 6.80
C GLN A 175 -87.87 -25.66 8.25
N SER A 176 -86.76 -25.27 8.90
CA SER A 176 -86.80 -24.69 10.25
C SER A 176 -87.54 -23.36 10.29
N HIS A 177 -87.37 -22.51 9.26
CA HIS A 177 -88.11 -21.25 9.16
C HIS A 177 -89.63 -21.47 8.98
N VAL A 178 -90.04 -22.52 8.27
CA VAL A 178 -91.45 -22.93 8.15
C VAL A 178 -91.98 -23.46 9.49
N HIS A 179 -91.23 -24.33 10.18
CA HIS A 179 -91.62 -24.82 11.51
C HIS A 179 -91.69 -23.72 12.57
N MET A 180 -90.81 -22.72 12.53
CA MET A 180 -90.87 -21.54 13.41
C MET A 180 -92.07 -20.64 13.09
N ALA A 181 -92.44 -20.50 11.81
CA ALA A 181 -93.64 -19.77 11.40
C ALA A 181 -94.93 -20.50 11.81
N GLU A 182 -94.95 -21.84 11.73
CA GLU A 182 -96.07 -22.67 12.21
C GLU A 182 -96.21 -22.67 13.73
N ALA A 183 -95.09 -22.63 14.47
CA ALA A 183 -95.09 -22.48 15.93
C ALA A 183 -95.59 -21.10 16.36
N ALA A 184 -95.18 -20.02 15.67
CA ALA A 184 -95.67 -18.66 15.92
C ALA A 184 -97.14 -18.42 15.50
N SER A 185 -97.74 -19.34 14.75
CA SER A 185 -99.16 -19.32 14.38
C SER A 185 -100.05 -20.10 15.37
N ARG A 186 -99.45 -20.79 16.36
CA ARG A 186 -100.16 -21.64 17.33
C ARG A 186 -100.20 -21.05 18.75
N ASP A 187 -99.53 -19.92 18.98
CA ASP A 187 -99.75 -19.01 20.12
C ASP A 187 -100.63 -17.83 19.67
#